data_AF-A0A6J3QNN3-F1
#
_entry.id   AF-A0A6J3QNN3-F1
#
_cell.length_a   1.000
_cell.length_b   1.000
_cell.length_c   1.000
_cell.angle_alpha   90.00
_cell.angle_beta   90.00
_cell.angle_gamma   90.00
#
_symmetry.space_group_name_H-M   'P 1'
#
loop_
_entity.id
_entity.type
_entity.pdbx_description
1 polymer ?
#
loop_
_entity_poly.entity_id
_entity_poly.type
_entity_poly.pdbx_seq_one_letter_code
_entity_poly.pdbx_strand_id
1 'polypeptide(L)'
;MPTSSPSLLAPKGPPGDMGGPVREPALSVALWLSWGAALGAVACAMVLLTQQTELQTLRREVSRLQRTGGPSEKGEGYLWLSPREQILEDSQHQDSGCWGKSSDGVEALENGERSRRRRAVKQKKDSDVTEVMWQPALWRGRGLEAQGYVIRVWDAGIYLLYSQVLFHDVTFTMGQVVSREGQGRQETLFRCIRSMPSNPDWAYNSCYSAGVFHLHQGDTLSVIIPRARAKLSLSPHGTFLGLVKL
;
A
#
# COMPACT_ATOMS: atom_id res chain seq x y z
N MET A 1 4.12 -8.41 81.13
CA MET A 1 4.84 -9.54 81.77
C MET A 1 4.35 -9.60 83.21
N PRO A 2 3.96 -10.76 83.77
CA PRO A 2 4.47 -12.13 83.53
C PRO A 2 3.41 -13.07 82.87
N THR A 3 3.73 -13.95 81.90
CA THR A 3 4.27 -15.34 81.99
C THR A 3 3.36 -16.28 82.81
N SER A 4 2.94 -17.48 82.42
CA SER A 4 3.48 -18.53 81.53
C SER A 4 2.50 -19.72 81.44
N SER A 5 2.56 -20.50 80.36
CA SER A 5 1.83 -21.75 80.05
C SER A 5 2.09 -22.92 81.04
N PRO A 6 1.39 -24.09 80.97
CA PRO A 6 1.84 -25.15 80.06
C PRO A 6 0.77 -26.12 79.48
N SER A 7 1.26 -26.82 78.46
CA SER A 7 0.73 -27.91 77.64
C SER A 7 0.52 -29.25 78.38
N LEU A 8 -0.49 -30.02 77.94
CA LEU A 8 -0.74 -31.41 78.34
C LEU A 8 -0.20 -32.41 77.30
N LEU A 9 0.38 -33.49 77.82
CA LEU A 9 1.02 -34.61 77.15
C LEU A 9 0.03 -35.65 76.57
N ALA A 10 0.35 -36.11 75.35
CA ALA A 10 0.35 -37.48 74.78
C ALA A 10 -0.88 -38.42 74.93
N PRO A 11 -1.12 -39.31 73.93
CA PRO A 11 -0.54 -40.65 74.02
C PRO A 11 -0.08 -41.23 72.66
N LYS A 12 0.28 -42.52 72.70
CA LYS A 12 1.40 -43.18 72.04
C LYS A 12 0.94 -44.44 71.28
N GLY A 13 1.58 -44.74 70.14
CA GLY A 13 1.77 -46.09 69.57
C GLY A 13 1.10 -46.36 68.22
N PRO A 14 1.43 -47.44 67.47
CA PRO A 14 2.54 -48.42 67.63
C PRO A 14 3.41 -48.58 66.34
N PRO A 15 4.47 -49.44 66.35
CA PRO A 15 5.47 -49.55 65.29
C PRO A 15 5.12 -50.65 64.26
N GLY A 16 5.49 -50.45 62.99
CA GLY A 16 5.22 -51.38 61.89
C GLY A 16 6.28 -51.29 60.79
N ASP A 17 6.85 -52.45 60.50
CA ASP A 17 8.04 -52.81 59.74
C ASP A 17 7.99 -52.63 58.20
N MET A 18 9.18 -52.72 57.60
CA MET A 18 9.56 -53.04 56.20
C MET A 18 9.43 -52.01 55.07
N GLY A 19 10.60 -51.51 54.67
CA GLY A 19 11.19 -51.79 53.35
C GLY A 19 10.37 -51.43 52.10
N GLY A 20 10.65 -50.25 51.52
CA GLY A 20 10.26 -49.90 50.15
C GLY A 20 11.37 -49.09 49.48
N PRO A 21 11.59 -49.26 48.16
CA PRO A 21 12.74 -48.69 47.46
C PRO A 21 12.64 -47.16 47.47
N VAL A 22 13.74 -46.50 47.81
CA VAL A 22 13.91 -45.05 47.65
C VAL A 22 13.82 -44.76 46.15
N ARG A 23 12.62 -44.42 45.68
CA ARG A 23 12.37 -43.98 44.31
C ARG A 23 12.68 -42.49 44.27
N GLU A 24 13.85 -42.17 43.76
CA GLU A 24 14.38 -40.80 43.63
C GLU A 24 13.37 -39.87 42.90
N PRO A 25 12.85 -38.81 43.56
CA PRO A 25 11.91 -37.86 42.95
C PRO A 25 12.50 -37.07 41.77
N ALA A 26 13.83 -37.01 41.67
CA ALA A 26 14.55 -36.20 40.69
C ALA A 26 14.39 -36.73 39.25
N LEU A 27 14.29 -38.05 39.06
CA LEU A 27 14.15 -38.66 37.73
C LEU A 27 12.79 -38.39 37.11
N SER A 28 11.74 -38.20 37.93
CA SER A 28 10.39 -37.95 37.42
C SER A 28 10.28 -36.52 36.87
N VAL A 29 10.74 -35.51 37.60
CA VAL A 29 10.67 -34.10 37.19
C VAL A 29 11.51 -33.82 35.95
N ALA A 30 12.69 -34.43 35.83
CA ALA A 30 13.53 -34.30 34.62
C ALA A 30 12.85 -34.91 33.38
N LEU A 31 12.12 -36.02 33.53
CA LEU A 31 11.35 -36.62 32.43
C LEU A 31 10.24 -35.68 31.93
N TRP A 32 9.48 -35.07 32.85
CA TRP A 32 8.39 -34.14 32.54
C TRP A 32 8.88 -32.87 31.83
N LEU A 33 10.01 -32.31 32.27
CA LEU A 33 10.58 -31.11 31.64
C LEU A 33 11.16 -31.40 30.24
N SER A 34 11.71 -32.60 30.02
CA SER A 34 12.24 -32.99 28.71
C SER A 34 11.16 -33.14 27.64
N TRP A 35 9.98 -33.68 28.02
CA TRP A 35 8.85 -33.82 27.10
C TRP A 35 8.23 -32.47 26.73
N GLY A 36 8.20 -31.51 27.66
CA GLY A 36 7.76 -30.15 27.35
C GLY A 36 8.63 -29.47 26.28
N ALA A 37 9.96 -29.58 26.42
CA ALA A 37 10.90 -29.04 25.44
C ALA A 37 10.81 -29.76 24.08
N ALA A 38 10.68 -31.09 24.09
CA ALA A 38 10.53 -31.87 22.87
C ALA A 38 9.24 -31.54 22.11
N LEU A 39 8.11 -31.40 22.80
CA LEU A 39 6.83 -31.03 22.19
C LEU A 39 6.86 -29.60 21.63
N GLY A 40 7.50 -28.66 22.34
CA GLY A 40 7.71 -27.30 21.83
C GLY A 40 8.57 -27.26 20.56
N ALA A 41 9.67 -28.04 20.53
CA ALA A 41 10.53 -28.16 19.36
C ALA A 41 9.79 -28.79 18.16
N VAL A 42 8.96 -29.82 18.40
CA VAL A 42 8.12 -30.44 17.36
C VAL A 42 7.08 -29.46 16.84
N ALA A 43 6.41 -28.69 17.71
CA ALA A 43 5.45 -27.67 17.28
C ALA A 43 6.12 -26.58 16.43
N CYS A 44 7.31 -26.10 16.83
CA CYS A 44 8.10 -25.17 16.02
C CYS A 44 8.51 -25.77 14.68
N ALA A 45 8.95 -27.03 14.64
CA ALA A 45 9.31 -27.71 13.40
C ALA A 45 8.09 -27.85 12.46
N MET A 46 6.91 -28.17 12.99
CA MET A 46 5.68 -28.24 12.21
C MET A 46 5.29 -26.88 11.62
N VAL A 47 5.38 -25.78 12.40
CA VAL A 47 5.13 -24.43 11.88
C VAL A 47 6.13 -24.06 10.79
N LEU A 48 7.42 -24.33 10.99
CA LEU A 48 8.45 -24.08 9.97
C LEU A 48 8.20 -24.90 8.70
N LEU A 49 7.78 -26.16 8.83
CA LEU A 49 7.43 -27.00 7.69
C LEU A 49 6.19 -26.46 6.94
N THR A 50 5.15 -26.03 7.65
CA THR A 50 3.98 -25.41 7.01
C THR A 50 4.36 -24.16 6.22
N GLN A 51 5.20 -23.29 6.78
CA GLN A 51 5.71 -22.11 6.08
C GLN A 51 6.58 -22.47 4.86
N GLN A 52 7.40 -23.53 4.95
CA GLN A 52 8.19 -24.00 3.81
C GLN A 52 7.31 -24.55 2.67
N THR A 53 6.19 -25.21 2.99
CA THR A 53 5.27 -25.73 1.94
C THR A 53 4.57 -24.62 1.18
N GLU A 54 4.18 -23.53 1.85
CA GLU A 54 3.60 -22.36 1.18
C GLU A 54 4.62 -21.66 0.28
N LEU A 55 5.86 -21.49 0.76
CA LEU A 55 6.94 -20.92 -0.05
C LEU A 55 7.27 -21.77 -1.28
N GLN A 56 7.25 -23.10 -1.16
CA GLN A 56 7.44 -23.98 -2.32
C GLN A 56 6.27 -23.92 -3.29
N THR A 57 5.05 -23.79 -2.79
CA THR A 57 3.84 -23.67 -3.62
C THR A 57 3.86 -22.35 -4.39
N LEU A 58 4.15 -21.24 -3.72
CA LEU A 58 4.33 -19.92 -4.33
C LEU A 58 5.48 -19.91 -5.35
N ARG A 59 6.62 -20.55 -5.05
CA ARG A 59 7.72 -20.70 -6.03
C ARG A 59 7.32 -21.55 -7.24
N ARG A 60 6.53 -22.62 -7.04
CA ARG A 60 5.98 -23.43 -8.14
C ARG A 60 4.98 -22.63 -8.97
N GLU A 61 4.19 -21.77 -8.33
CA GLU A 61 3.20 -20.94 -9.01
C GLU A 61 3.87 -19.80 -9.79
N VAL A 62 4.90 -19.15 -9.23
CA VAL A 62 5.74 -18.17 -9.94
C VAL A 62 6.48 -18.83 -11.10
N SER A 63 7.10 -20.00 -10.90
CA SER A 63 7.79 -20.71 -11.99
C SER A 63 6.82 -21.27 -13.04
N ARG A 64 5.60 -21.63 -12.66
CA ARG A 64 4.53 -21.98 -13.60
C ARG A 64 4.09 -20.77 -14.39
N LEU A 65 3.86 -19.62 -13.75
CA LEU A 65 3.51 -18.35 -14.40
C LEU A 65 4.63 -17.88 -15.34
N GLN A 66 5.89 -18.02 -14.93
CA GLN A 66 7.07 -17.74 -15.74
C GLN A 66 7.24 -18.72 -16.92
N ARG A 67 6.77 -19.98 -16.78
CA ARG A 67 6.79 -21.00 -17.84
C ARG A 67 5.60 -20.88 -18.80
N THR A 68 4.42 -20.46 -18.33
CA THR A 68 3.28 -20.05 -19.20
C THR A 68 3.53 -18.70 -19.86
N GLY A 69 4.37 -17.85 -19.27
CA GLY A 69 4.98 -16.68 -19.93
C GLY A 69 6.29 -17.02 -20.63
N GLY A 70 6.44 -18.25 -21.14
CA GLY A 70 7.66 -18.77 -21.74
C GLY A 70 8.18 -17.95 -22.95
N PRO A 71 9.48 -18.12 -23.27
CA PRO A 71 10.33 -17.16 -23.94
C PRO A 71 10.03 -17.05 -25.44
N SER A 72 9.86 -15.81 -25.93
CA SER A 72 10.05 -15.53 -27.35
C SER A 72 11.56 -15.56 -27.63
N GLU A 73 12.07 -16.70 -28.10
CA GLU A 73 13.48 -16.92 -28.41
C GLU A 73 13.91 -16.16 -29.69
N LYS A 74 15.07 -15.49 -29.56
CA LYS A 74 16.18 -15.27 -30.52
C LYS A 74 15.86 -14.89 -31.98
N GLY A 75 16.45 -13.85 -32.55
CA GLY A 75 17.49 -12.95 -32.06
C GLY A 75 18.13 -12.19 -33.22
N GLU A 76 18.70 -11.02 -32.94
CA GLU A 76 19.90 -10.48 -33.58
C GLU A 76 20.31 -9.17 -32.87
N GLY A 77 21.61 -9.06 -32.58
CA GLY A 77 22.37 -7.86 -32.21
C GLY A 77 21.69 -6.76 -31.39
N TYR A 78 22.04 -6.67 -30.10
CA TYR A 78 21.89 -5.41 -29.36
C TYR A 78 22.90 -4.38 -29.90
N LEU A 79 22.50 -3.64 -30.93
CA LEU A 79 23.06 -2.33 -31.23
C LEU A 79 21.98 -1.32 -30.82
N TRP A 80 22.28 -0.52 -29.79
CA TRP A 80 21.44 0.59 -29.36
C TRP A 80 21.23 1.55 -30.55
N LEU A 81 20.10 1.44 -31.24
CA LEU A 81 19.66 2.43 -32.22
C LEU A 81 18.61 3.35 -31.59
N SER A 82 19.01 4.61 -31.58
CA SER A 82 18.33 5.82 -31.13
C SER A 82 16.87 5.90 -31.60
N PRO A 83 15.91 6.37 -30.77
CA PRO A 83 14.53 6.70 -31.18
C PRO A 83 14.38 7.87 -32.18
N ARG A 84 15.38 8.16 -33.03
CA ARG A 84 15.44 9.36 -33.88
C ARG A 84 14.65 9.27 -35.19
N GLU A 85 13.95 8.18 -35.49
CA GLU A 85 13.31 8.01 -36.81
C GLU A 85 11.82 7.64 -36.79
N GLN A 86 11.07 8.09 -35.78
CA GLN A 86 9.59 8.00 -35.80
C GLN A 86 8.87 9.35 -35.84
N ILE A 87 9.60 10.46 -35.99
CA ILE A 87 9.00 11.80 -36.15
C ILE A 87 9.68 12.51 -37.31
N LEU A 88 9.57 11.94 -38.50
CA LEU A 88 9.92 12.62 -39.74
C LEU A 88 9.01 12.17 -40.89
N GLU A 89 7.69 12.22 -40.69
CA GLU A 89 6.71 12.21 -41.80
C GLU A 89 5.39 12.92 -41.43
N ASP A 90 5.45 14.04 -40.69
CA ASP A 90 4.25 14.89 -40.50
C ASP A 90 4.57 16.39 -40.36
N SER A 91 5.71 16.83 -40.88
CA SER A 91 6.10 18.24 -40.90
C SER A 91 6.05 18.80 -42.32
N GLN A 92 4.86 18.92 -42.90
CA GLN A 92 4.59 19.90 -43.95
C GLN A 92 3.19 20.50 -43.78
N HIS A 93 3.16 21.83 -43.75
CA HIS A 93 2.01 22.74 -43.56
C HIS A 93 1.63 22.92 -42.08
N GLN A 94 1.67 24.12 -41.48
CA GLN A 94 1.17 25.36 -42.03
C GLN A 94 1.76 26.59 -41.33
N ASP A 95 1.99 27.58 -42.17
CA ASP A 95 2.45 28.94 -41.91
C ASP A 95 1.38 29.80 -41.21
N SER A 96 1.87 30.89 -40.61
CA SER A 96 1.23 32.15 -40.19
C SER A 96 -0.29 32.37 -40.32
N GLY A 97 -0.88 33.03 -39.29
CA GLY A 97 -2.13 33.81 -39.48
C GLY A 97 -2.94 34.07 -38.21
N CYS A 98 -3.01 35.34 -37.79
CA CYS A 98 -3.87 35.85 -36.73
C CYS A 98 -5.36 35.98 -37.13
N TRP A 99 -6.20 36.15 -36.10
CA TRP A 99 -7.56 36.74 -36.00
C TRP A 99 -8.75 35.79 -35.83
N GLY A 100 -9.59 36.11 -34.84
CA GLY A 100 -11.03 35.81 -34.91
C GLY A 100 -11.72 35.47 -33.58
N LYS A 101 -12.62 36.35 -33.16
CA LYS A 101 -13.52 36.23 -32.00
C LYS A 101 -14.52 35.07 -32.11
N SER A 102 -14.86 34.52 -30.93
CA SER A 102 -16.18 34.04 -30.49
C SER A 102 -16.88 32.91 -31.27
N SER A 103 -17.15 31.79 -30.60
CA SER A 103 -18.52 31.28 -30.36
C SER A 103 -18.52 29.98 -29.55
N ASP A 104 -19.61 29.81 -28.80
CA ASP A 104 -20.01 28.61 -28.06
C ASP A 104 -19.93 27.32 -28.88
N GLY A 105 -19.63 26.21 -28.21
CA GLY A 105 -19.68 24.88 -28.82
C GLY A 105 -19.21 23.79 -27.88
N VAL A 106 -20.13 23.25 -27.08
CA VAL A 106 -19.99 21.91 -26.50
C VAL A 106 -20.06 20.93 -27.67
N GLU A 107 -18.92 20.45 -28.16
CA GLU A 107 -18.87 19.33 -29.08
C GLU A 107 -18.65 18.03 -28.30
N ALA A 108 -19.79 17.41 -27.96
CA ALA A 108 -19.85 15.99 -27.67
C ALA A 108 -19.69 15.23 -28.98
N LEU A 109 -18.46 14.78 -29.28
CA LEU A 109 -18.26 13.77 -30.32
C LEU A 109 -18.65 12.41 -29.75
N GLU A 110 -19.91 12.06 -29.94
CA GLU A 110 -20.48 10.75 -29.67
C GLU A 110 -19.99 9.77 -30.74
N ASN A 111 -19.01 8.93 -30.39
CA ASN A 111 -18.71 7.72 -31.14
C ASN A 111 -18.82 6.53 -30.19
N GLY A 112 -19.74 5.64 -30.54
CA GLY A 112 -20.09 4.45 -29.78
C GLY A 112 -18.94 3.45 -29.71
N GLU A 113 -18.21 3.49 -28.60
CA GLU A 113 -17.39 2.38 -28.13
C GLU A 113 -17.67 2.15 -26.64
N ARG A 114 -18.08 0.92 -26.35
CA ARG A 114 -18.34 0.34 -25.02
C ARG A 114 -17.41 0.92 -23.93
N SER A 115 -17.94 1.88 -23.17
CA SER A 115 -17.51 2.44 -21.89
C SER A 115 -16.20 1.90 -21.28
N ARG A 116 -15.05 2.29 -21.83
CA ARG A 116 -13.82 2.46 -21.03
C ARG A 116 -13.90 3.85 -20.40
N ARG A 117 -14.32 3.95 -19.12
CA ARG A 117 -14.31 5.21 -18.36
C ARG A 117 -12.90 5.80 -18.41
N ARG A 118 -12.70 6.85 -19.22
CA ARG A 118 -11.39 7.52 -19.40
C ARG A 118 -10.94 8.09 -18.05
N ARG A 119 -9.68 7.86 -17.69
CA ARG A 119 -9.02 8.56 -16.56
C ARG A 119 -8.90 10.03 -16.95
N ALA A 120 -9.25 10.93 -16.05
CA ALA A 120 -9.32 12.36 -16.34
C ALA A 120 -8.64 13.18 -15.26
N VAL A 121 -8.06 14.30 -15.68
CA VAL A 121 -7.51 15.33 -14.81
C VAL A 121 -8.39 16.55 -15.00
N LYS A 122 -8.83 17.17 -13.90
CA LYS A 122 -9.62 18.41 -13.97
C LYS A 122 -8.79 19.58 -13.52
N GLN A 123 -8.99 20.67 -14.25
CA GLN A 123 -8.55 22.00 -13.87
C GLN A 123 -9.78 22.77 -13.40
N LYS A 124 -9.63 23.50 -12.30
CA LYS A 124 -10.61 24.49 -11.90
C LYS A 124 -10.12 25.84 -12.42
N LYS A 125 -10.96 26.47 -13.26
CA LYS A 125 -10.63 27.53 -14.23
C LYS A 125 -9.96 28.79 -13.62
N ASP A 126 -10.08 28.97 -12.30
CA ASP A 126 -9.52 30.10 -11.53
C ASP A 126 -8.61 29.66 -10.36
N SER A 127 -8.08 28.43 -10.37
CA SER A 127 -7.26 27.94 -9.26
C SER A 127 -5.98 27.29 -9.75
N ASP A 128 -4.88 27.60 -9.07
CA ASP A 128 -3.54 27.05 -9.32
C ASP A 128 -3.38 25.59 -8.86
N VAL A 129 -4.39 24.76 -9.11
CA VAL A 129 -4.44 23.37 -8.66
C VAL A 129 -4.85 22.43 -9.78
N THR A 130 -4.29 21.23 -9.72
CA THR A 130 -4.63 20.11 -10.60
C THR A 130 -5.13 18.95 -9.74
N GLU A 131 -6.29 18.40 -10.08
CA GLU A 131 -6.93 17.29 -9.37
C GLU A 131 -7.00 16.03 -10.25
N VAL A 132 -6.81 14.87 -9.62
CA VAL A 132 -6.83 13.56 -10.29
C VAL A 132 -8.16 12.88 -10.04
N MET A 133 -8.84 12.42 -11.10
CA MET A 133 -10.04 11.59 -10.97
C MET A 133 -9.63 10.13 -10.70
N TRP A 134 -10.06 9.60 -9.57
CA TRP A 134 -9.73 8.26 -9.10
C TRP A 134 -10.76 7.23 -9.58
N GLN A 135 -10.24 6.05 -9.90
CA GLN A 135 -11.03 4.87 -10.23
C GLN A 135 -10.53 3.69 -9.40
N PRO A 136 -11.41 2.92 -8.72
CA PRO A 136 -10.98 1.76 -7.95
C PRO A 136 -10.33 0.71 -8.85
N ALA A 137 -9.06 0.37 -8.55
CA ALA A 137 -8.36 -0.74 -9.20
C ALA A 137 -8.52 -2.05 -8.40
N LEU A 138 -8.51 -1.95 -7.07
CA LEU A 138 -8.73 -3.05 -6.14
C LEU A 138 -9.67 -2.55 -5.03
N TRP A 139 -10.64 -3.38 -4.66
CA TRP A 139 -11.64 -3.02 -3.67
C TRP A 139 -12.00 -4.19 -2.77
N ARG A 140 -12.04 -3.96 -1.46
CA ARG A 140 -12.53 -4.93 -0.46
C ARG A 140 -13.25 -4.21 0.69
N GLY A 141 -14.46 -4.65 1.00
CA GLY A 141 -15.28 -4.06 2.07
C GLY A 141 -16.23 -2.96 1.57
N ARG A 142 -16.79 -2.17 2.50
CA ARG A 142 -17.72 -1.06 2.22
C ARG A 142 -17.36 0.26 2.90
N GLY A 143 -16.24 0.32 3.61
CA GLY A 143 -15.88 1.44 4.47
C GLY A 143 -15.34 2.68 3.77
N LEU A 144 -15.14 2.62 2.46
CA LEU A 144 -14.63 3.71 1.63
C LEU A 144 -15.56 3.87 0.42
N GLU A 145 -15.42 4.92 -0.37
CA GLU A 145 -16.01 5.00 -1.71
C GLU A 145 -15.26 6.02 -2.57
N ALA A 146 -14.86 5.67 -3.79
CA ALA A 146 -14.26 6.63 -4.72
C ALA A 146 -15.35 7.40 -5.48
N GLN A 147 -15.39 8.72 -5.31
CA GLN A 147 -16.36 9.63 -5.91
C GLN A 147 -15.65 10.64 -6.82
N GLY A 148 -15.15 10.16 -7.96
CA GLY A 148 -14.45 11.01 -8.93
C GLY A 148 -13.13 11.54 -8.37
N TYR A 149 -13.07 12.82 -8.00
CA TYR A 149 -11.83 13.49 -7.51
C TYR A 149 -11.52 13.23 -6.04
N VAL A 150 -12.49 12.68 -5.30
CA VAL A 150 -12.39 12.48 -3.85
C VAL A 150 -12.68 11.04 -3.45
N ILE A 151 -12.24 10.65 -2.26
CA ILE A 151 -12.59 9.37 -1.62
C ILE A 151 -13.38 9.66 -0.35
N ARG A 152 -14.59 9.13 -0.26
CA ARG A 152 -15.46 9.26 0.92
C ARG A 152 -15.20 8.13 1.90
N VAL A 153 -15.17 8.45 3.19
CA VAL A 153 -15.01 7.49 4.28
C VAL A 153 -16.38 7.18 4.89
N TRP A 154 -16.78 5.92 4.84
CA TRP A 154 -18.04 5.44 5.42
C TRP A 154 -17.83 4.78 6.77
N ASP A 155 -16.74 4.06 6.96
CA ASP A 155 -16.41 3.42 8.23
C ASP A 155 -15.27 4.17 8.92
N ALA A 156 -15.52 4.71 10.11
CA ALA A 156 -14.46 5.30 10.92
C ALA A 156 -13.39 4.26 11.31
N GLY A 157 -12.16 4.72 11.53
CA GLY A 157 -11.06 3.86 11.98
C GLY A 157 -9.68 4.42 11.67
N ILE A 158 -8.66 3.62 11.98
CA ILE A 158 -7.27 3.93 11.66
C ILE A 158 -6.97 3.34 10.28
N TYR A 159 -6.41 4.16 9.39
CA TYR A 159 -6.07 3.77 8.03
C TYR A 159 -4.61 4.05 7.73
N LEU A 160 -3.93 3.09 7.11
CA LEU A 160 -2.72 3.35 6.34
C LEU A 160 -3.13 3.97 5.00
N LEU A 161 -2.68 5.19 4.75
CA LEU A 161 -2.90 5.95 3.52
C LEU A 161 -1.57 6.13 2.80
N TYR A 162 -1.49 5.77 1.52
CA TYR A 162 -0.29 5.94 0.71
C TYR A 162 -0.64 6.48 -0.68
N SER A 163 0.22 7.35 -1.22
CA SER A 163 0.00 8.00 -2.49
C SER A 163 1.29 8.16 -3.27
N GLN A 164 1.24 7.87 -4.57
CA GLN A 164 2.30 8.17 -5.52
C GLN A 164 1.75 8.99 -6.68
N VAL A 165 2.53 9.98 -7.13
CA VAL A 165 2.30 10.69 -8.40
C VAL A 165 3.60 10.69 -9.20
N LEU A 166 3.52 10.32 -10.48
CA LEU A 166 4.65 10.39 -11.40
C LEU A 166 4.56 11.68 -12.23
N PHE A 167 5.49 12.61 -11.99
CA PHE A 167 5.57 13.89 -12.68
C PHE A 167 6.46 13.80 -13.92
N HIS A 168 6.05 14.51 -14.98
CA HIS A 168 6.85 14.81 -16.17
C HIS A 168 6.78 16.31 -16.44
N ASP A 169 7.35 17.10 -15.53
CA ASP A 169 7.17 18.55 -15.46
C ASP A 169 8.51 19.22 -15.15
N VAL A 170 8.81 20.34 -15.82
CA VAL A 170 10.05 21.11 -15.65
C VAL A 170 9.94 22.18 -14.57
N THR A 171 8.76 22.34 -13.95
CA THR A 171 8.56 23.24 -12.82
C THR A 171 9.50 22.84 -11.68
N PHE A 172 10.31 23.81 -11.20
CA PHE A 172 11.38 23.59 -10.22
C PHE A 172 11.02 22.65 -9.06
N THR A 173 9.81 22.78 -8.50
CA THR A 173 9.27 21.86 -7.50
C THR A 173 7.87 21.40 -7.86
N MET A 174 7.70 20.09 -7.82
CA MET A 174 6.44 19.39 -7.96
C MET A 174 6.13 18.60 -6.69
N GLY A 175 4.88 18.17 -6.55
CA GLY A 175 4.45 17.46 -5.37
C GLY A 175 2.95 17.34 -5.28
N GLN A 176 2.50 16.62 -4.26
CA GLN A 176 1.10 16.45 -3.95
C GLN A 176 0.84 16.74 -2.48
N VAL A 177 -0.37 17.21 -2.21
CA VAL A 177 -0.93 17.40 -0.88
C VAL A 177 -2.10 16.47 -0.74
N VAL A 178 -2.05 15.60 0.26
CA VAL A 178 -3.17 14.74 0.63
C VAL A 178 -3.85 15.36 1.83
N SER A 179 -5.12 15.68 1.70
CA SER A 179 -5.90 16.33 2.74
C SER A 179 -7.21 15.59 3.00
N ARG A 180 -7.71 15.73 4.22
CA ARG A 180 -9.09 15.37 4.56
C ARG A 180 -9.91 16.62 4.78
N GLU A 181 -11.18 16.54 4.44
CA GLU A 181 -12.21 17.50 4.80
C GLU A 181 -13.29 16.78 5.60
N GLY A 182 -13.51 17.26 6.82
CA GLY A 182 -14.46 16.68 7.77
C GLY A 182 -14.85 17.72 8.80
N GLN A 183 -16.10 17.66 9.30
CA GLN A 183 -16.61 18.58 10.33
C GLN A 183 -16.43 20.08 9.98
N GLY A 184 -16.50 20.42 8.68
CA GLY A 184 -16.33 21.80 8.20
C GLY A 184 -14.90 22.33 8.21
N ARG A 185 -13.89 21.46 8.42
CA ARG A 185 -12.48 21.83 8.42
C ARG A 185 -11.68 20.97 7.46
N GLN A 186 -10.77 21.62 6.73
CA GLN A 186 -9.76 20.94 5.93
C GLN A 186 -8.47 20.76 6.74
N GLU A 187 -7.90 19.56 6.68
CA GLU A 187 -6.65 19.20 7.35
C GLU A 187 -5.71 18.48 6.38
N THR A 188 -4.45 18.92 6.32
CA THR A 188 -3.41 18.22 5.54
C THR A 188 -2.91 17.01 6.32
N LEU A 189 -3.00 15.82 5.70
CA LEU A 189 -2.51 14.58 6.28
C LEU A 189 -1.01 14.43 6.02
N PHE A 190 -0.59 14.55 4.76
CA PHE A 190 0.82 14.56 4.38
C PHE A 190 1.05 15.25 3.05
N ARG A 191 2.32 15.54 2.77
CA ARG A 191 2.80 16.12 1.52
C ARG A 191 3.94 15.29 0.97
N CYS A 192 4.10 15.33 -0.34
CA CYS A 192 5.32 14.88 -1.00
C CYS A 192 5.82 16.03 -1.86
N ILE A 193 7.12 16.31 -1.82
CA ILE A 193 7.75 17.40 -2.57
C ILE A 193 8.98 16.83 -3.28
N ARG A 194 9.14 17.20 -4.54
CA ARG A 194 10.27 16.78 -5.36
C ARG A 194 10.81 17.93 -6.20
N SER A 195 12.11 18.09 -6.20
CA SER A 195 12.81 18.97 -7.14
C SER A 195 12.81 18.31 -8.51
N MET A 196 12.51 19.08 -9.56
CA MET A 196 12.49 18.60 -10.93
C MET A 196 13.69 19.11 -11.72
N PRO A 197 14.21 18.30 -12.65
CA PRO A 197 15.12 18.77 -13.68
C PRO A 197 14.52 19.88 -14.56
N SER A 198 15.36 20.81 -14.99
CA SER A 198 14.96 21.87 -15.92
C SER A 198 14.83 21.41 -17.37
N ASN A 199 15.50 20.31 -17.74
CA ASN A 199 15.47 19.80 -19.11
C ASN A 199 14.28 18.83 -19.29
N PRO A 200 13.36 19.11 -20.24
CA PRO A 200 12.13 18.36 -20.42
C PRO A 200 12.33 16.88 -20.81
N ASP A 201 13.47 16.52 -21.42
CA ASP A 201 13.72 15.15 -21.91
C ASP A 201 13.89 14.15 -20.77
N TRP A 202 14.29 14.61 -19.59
CA TRP A 202 14.55 13.77 -18.42
C TRP A 202 13.94 14.31 -17.13
N ALA A 203 13.00 15.27 -17.22
CA ALA A 203 12.26 15.83 -16.08
C ALA A 203 11.19 14.86 -15.54
N TYR A 204 11.60 13.64 -15.18
CA TYR A 204 10.74 12.60 -14.62
C TYR A 204 11.08 12.35 -13.16
N ASN A 205 10.07 12.36 -12.30
CA ASN A 205 10.22 11.92 -10.92
C ASN A 205 8.92 11.37 -10.36
N SER A 206 9.01 10.25 -9.63
CA SER A 206 7.94 9.79 -8.75
C SER A 206 8.02 10.49 -7.39
N CYS A 207 6.88 10.89 -6.86
CA CYS A 207 6.76 11.40 -5.50
C CYS A 207 5.83 10.48 -4.70
N TYR A 208 6.40 9.71 -3.78
CA TYR A 208 5.68 8.78 -2.90
C TYR A 208 5.70 9.28 -1.45
N SER A 209 4.56 9.19 -0.78
CA SER A 209 4.47 9.42 0.67
C SER A 209 3.32 8.61 1.26
N ALA A 210 3.41 8.30 2.56
CA ALA A 210 2.42 7.51 3.28
C ALA A 210 2.37 7.88 4.76
N GLY A 211 1.28 7.53 5.43
CA GLY A 211 1.11 7.70 6.86
C GLY A 211 -0.09 6.95 7.41
N VAL A 212 -0.22 6.93 8.73
CA VAL A 212 -1.33 6.29 9.44
C VAL A 212 -2.19 7.38 10.07
N PHE A 213 -3.48 7.38 9.76
CA PHE A 213 -4.40 8.45 10.17
C PHE A 213 -5.71 7.87 10.70
N HIS A 214 -6.25 8.49 11.76
CA HIS A 214 -7.60 8.21 12.21
C HIS A 214 -8.60 8.99 11.37
N LEU A 215 -9.40 8.31 10.56
CA LEU A 215 -10.41 8.89 9.67
C LEU A 215 -11.81 8.69 10.27
N HIS A 216 -12.64 9.72 10.16
CA HIS A 216 -14.01 9.68 10.67
C HIS A 216 -15.01 9.38 9.54
N GLN A 217 -16.18 8.87 9.93
CA GLN A 217 -17.29 8.70 9.00
C GLN A 217 -17.72 10.05 8.45
N GLY A 218 -17.86 10.14 7.13
CA GLY A 218 -18.18 11.37 6.41
C GLY A 218 -16.96 12.18 5.96
N ASP A 219 -15.75 11.85 6.42
CA ASP A 219 -14.52 12.48 5.93
C ASP A 219 -14.40 12.28 4.41
N THR A 220 -13.92 13.31 3.73
CA THR A 220 -13.64 13.30 2.30
C THR A 220 -12.16 13.53 2.07
N LEU A 221 -11.49 12.59 1.41
CA LEU A 221 -10.07 12.67 1.10
C LEU A 221 -9.86 13.20 -0.31
N SER A 222 -8.90 14.11 -0.45
CA SER A 222 -8.50 14.69 -1.73
C SER A 222 -6.99 14.65 -1.89
N VAL A 223 -6.55 14.50 -3.15
CA VAL A 223 -5.14 14.59 -3.55
C VAL A 223 -5.02 15.71 -4.55
N ILE A 224 -4.29 16.76 -4.17
CA ILE A 224 -4.17 18.00 -4.95
C ILE A 224 -2.71 18.19 -5.32
N ILE A 225 -2.46 18.48 -6.60
CA ILE A 225 -1.18 19.00 -7.07
C ILE A 225 -1.28 20.53 -7.07
N PRO A 226 -0.52 21.27 -6.25
CA PRO A 226 -0.63 22.72 -6.10
C PRO A 226 0.08 23.47 -7.24
N ARG A 227 -0.23 23.08 -8.48
CA ARG A 227 0.21 23.71 -9.72
C ARG A 227 -0.93 23.64 -10.72
N ALA A 228 -1.18 24.73 -11.45
CA ALA A 228 -2.05 24.71 -12.61
C ALA A 228 -1.40 23.86 -13.72
N ARG A 229 -2.22 23.07 -14.44
CA ARG A 229 -1.80 22.30 -15.62
C ARG A 229 -0.59 21.39 -15.37
N ALA A 230 -0.50 20.81 -14.18
CA ALA A 230 0.60 19.93 -13.82
C ALA A 230 0.72 18.75 -14.80
N LYS A 231 1.93 18.54 -15.33
CA LYS A 231 2.22 17.40 -16.21
C LYS A 231 2.54 16.16 -15.38
N LEU A 232 1.63 15.20 -15.38
CA LEU A 232 1.76 13.94 -14.66
C LEU A 232 1.30 12.75 -15.50
N SER A 233 1.84 11.57 -15.21
CA SER A 233 1.43 10.33 -15.85
C SER A 233 0.19 9.76 -15.19
N LEU A 234 -0.80 9.34 -15.99
CA LEU A 234 -1.98 8.60 -15.55
C LEU A 234 -1.81 7.08 -15.63
N SER A 235 -0.56 6.61 -15.77
CA SER A 235 -0.24 5.18 -15.70
C SER A 235 -0.58 4.64 -14.31
N PRO A 236 -1.27 3.49 -14.19
CA PRO A 236 -1.70 2.94 -12.90
C PRO A 236 -0.54 2.52 -11.99
N HIS A 237 0.64 2.28 -12.55
CA HIS A 237 1.85 1.97 -11.78
C HIS A 237 2.68 3.22 -11.43
N GLY A 238 2.42 4.35 -12.10
CA GLY A 238 3.12 5.61 -11.87
C GLY A 238 2.37 6.50 -10.87
N THR A 239 1.05 6.59 -11.00
CA THR A 239 0.18 7.44 -10.17
C THR A 239 -0.96 6.62 -9.59
N PHE A 240 -0.99 6.49 -8.26
CA PHE A 240 -1.96 5.70 -7.53
C PHE A 240 -2.18 6.23 -6.10
N LEU A 241 -3.30 5.80 -5.51
CA LEU A 241 -3.72 6.10 -4.15
C LEU A 241 -4.28 4.82 -3.54
N GLY A 242 -3.89 4.53 -2.30
CA GLY A 242 -4.35 3.34 -1.61
C GLY A 242 -4.61 3.57 -0.12
N LEU A 243 -5.58 2.79 0.38
CA LEU A 243 -6.08 2.85 1.74
C LEU A 243 -6.24 1.44 2.29
N VAL A 244 -5.72 1.21 3.49
CA VAL A 244 -5.88 -0.05 4.21
C VAL A 244 -6.32 0.25 5.64
N LYS A 245 -7.47 -0.27 6.04
CA LYS A 245 -7.94 -0.17 7.43
C LYS A 245 -7.10 -1.11 8.31
N LEU A 246 -6.63 -0.60 9.45
CA LEU A 246 -5.81 -1.32 10.44
C LEU A 246 -6.68 -1.87 11.59
#